data_AF-A0A3E0GT94-F1
#
_entry.id   AF-A0A3E0GT94-F1
#
_cell.length_a   1.000
_cell.length_b   1.000
_cell.length_c   1.000
_cell.angle_alpha   90.00
_cell.angle_beta   90.00
_cell.angle_gamma   90.00
#
_symmetry.space_group_name_H-M   'P 1'
#
loop_
_entity.id
_entity.type
_entity.pdbx_description
1 polymer ?
#
loop_
_entity_poly.entity_id
_entity_poly.type
_entity_poly.pdbx_seq_one_letter_code
_entity_poly.pdbx_strand_id
1 'polypeptide(L)'
;MSDQQANVIALATALAQLLASPPAAPEPAPVLPQAVADSPALMSIPDAAKVLGLSRSSAYRYANSGELPTKRIGGRVYVVRAQLTNFLATDRTQENPAA
;
A
#
# COMPACT_ATOMS: atom_id res chain seq x y z
N MET A 1 25.01 -50.50 31.41
CA MET A 1 24.05 -50.48 30.28
C MET A 1 23.26 -49.16 30.23
N SER A 2 23.90 -47.99 30.41
CA SER A 2 23.11 -46.74 30.52
C SER A 2 23.73 -45.48 29.89
N ASP A 3 25.02 -45.49 29.55
CA ASP A 3 25.70 -44.26 29.09
C ASP A 3 25.52 -43.98 27.59
N GLN A 4 25.50 -45.03 26.76
CA GLN A 4 25.35 -44.91 25.30
C GLN A 4 23.98 -44.30 24.88
N GLN A 5 22.92 -44.57 25.65
CA GLN A 5 21.58 -44.05 25.35
C GLN A 5 21.45 -42.55 25.61
N ALA A 6 22.16 -42.01 26.61
CA ALA A 6 22.13 -40.59 26.94
C ALA A 6 22.75 -39.74 25.83
N ASN A 7 23.87 -40.19 25.26
CA ASN A 7 24.58 -39.45 24.21
C ASN A 7 23.79 -39.43 22.88
N VAL A 8 23.07 -40.52 22.58
CA VAL A 8 22.24 -40.63 21.37
C VAL A 8 21.00 -39.73 21.46
N ILE A 9 20.37 -39.64 22.64
CA ILE A 9 19.23 -38.73 22.85
C ILE A 9 19.68 -37.26 22.75
N ALA A 10 20.83 -36.91 23.33
CA ALA A 10 21.38 -35.56 23.24
C ALA A 10 21.67 -35.15 21.79
N LEU A 11 22.26 -36.05 20.98
CA LEU A 11 22.53 -35.80 19.56
C LEU A 11 21.23 -35.65 18.74
N ALA A 12 20.22 -36.49 19.01
CA ALA A 12 18.94 -36.45 18.32
C ALA A 12 18.17 -35.15 18.60
N THR A 13 18.21 -34.66 19.83
CA THR A 13 17.59 -33.37 20.21
C THR A 13 18.30 -32.18 19.55
N ALA A 14 19.63 -32.20 19.47
CA ALA A 14 20.39 -31.14 18.81
C ALA A 14 20.13 -31.06 17.29
N LEU A 15 20.00 -32.21 16.61
CA LEU A 15 19.66 -32.26 15.17
C LEU A 15 18.23 -31.78 14.88
N ALA A 16 17.27 -32.10 15.76
CA ALA A 16 15.91 -31.60 15.63
C ALA A 16 15.81 -30.07 15.81
N GLN A 17 16.61 -29.48 16.71
CA GLN A 17 16.68 -28.02 16.87
C GLN A 17 17.33 -27.31 15.69
N LEU A 18 18.30 -27.94 15.01
CA LEU A 18 18.95 -27.37 13.83
C LEU A 18 18.03 -27.38 12.59
N LEU A 19 17.15 -28.39 12.48
CA LEU A 19 16.16 -28.49 11.40
C LEU A 19 14.89 -27.67 11.68
N ALA A 20 14.68 -27.26 12.93
CA ALA A 20 13.58 -26.41 13.36
C ALA A 20 14.00 -24.93 13.45
N SER A 21 14.74 -24.42 12.47
CA SER A 21 14.73 -22.98 12.19
C SER A 21 13.39 -22.64 11.53
N PRO A 22 12.43 -21.97 12.22
CA PRO A 22 11.44 -21.20 11.50
C PRO A 22 12.20 -20.09 10.76
N PRO A 23 12.04 -19.93 9.43
CA PRO A 23 12.51 -18.71 8.80
C PRO A 23 11.76 -17.55 9.44
N ALA A 24 12.50 -16.74 10.21
CA ALA A 24 12.08 -15.44 10.65
C ALA A 24 11.95 -14.54 9.41
N ALA A 25 10.78 -14.58 8.80
CA ALA A 25 9.99 -13.42 8.44
C ALA A 25 8.76 -13.93 7.70
N PRO A 26 7.57 -13.33 7.88
CA PRO A 26 6.75 -13.18 6.70
C PRO A 26 7.63 -12.38 5.74
N GLU A 27 8.20 -13.00 4.71
CA GLU A 27 8.31 -12.22 3.49
C GLU A 27 6.86 -11.79 3.25
N PRO A 28 6.53 -10.49 3.34
CA PRO A 28 5.37 -10.10 2.59
C PRO A 28 5.77 -10.59 1.20
N ALA A 29 5.02 -11.53 0.65
CA ALA A 29 4.77 -11.49 -0.78
C ALA A 29 4.62 -10.00 -1.13
N PRO A 30 5.00 -9.52 -2.32
CA PRO A 30 4.43 -8.28 -2.76
C PRO A 30 2.92 -8.54 -2.82
N VAL A 31 2.24 -8.37 -1.70
CA VAL A 31 0.86 -7.99 -1.58
C VAL A 31 0.93 -6.61 -2.17
N LEU A 32 0.96 -6.57 -3.51
CA LEU A 32 0.45 -5.44 -4.27
C LEU A 32 -0.78 -5.03 -3.49
N PRO A 33 -0.79 -3.85 -2.84
CA PRO A 33 -1.68 -3.59 -1.72
C PRO A 33 -3.09 -4.03 -2.11
N GLN A 34 -3.56 -5.18 -1.59
CA GLN A 34 -4.81 -5.79 -2.04
C GLN A 34 -6.04 -4.95 -1.63
N ALA A 35 -5.80 -3.79 -1.01
CA ALA A 35 -6.78 -2.73 -0.80
C ALA A 35 -6.94 -1.75 -1.99
N VAL A 36 -6.18 -1.88 -3.10
CA VAL A 36 -6.40 -1.09 -4.32
C VAL A 36 -7.19 -1.82 -5.41
N ALA A 37 -7.53 -3.09 -5.22
CA ALA A 37 -8.06 -3.95 -6.27
C ALA A 37 -9.53 -3.68 -6.67
N ASP A 38 -10.37 -3.18 -5.75
CA ASP A 38 -11.81 -2.99 -6.02
C ASP A 38 -12.19 -1.56 -6.43
N SER A 39 -11.26 -0.61 -6.40
CA SER A 39 -11.55 0.77 -6.80
C SER A 39 -11.12 1.03 -8.24
N PRO A 40 -12.00 1.59 -9.08
CA PRO A 40 -11.64 1.91 -10.45
C PRO A 40 -10.46 2.89 -10.48
N ALA A 41 -9.47 2.57 -11.32
CA ALA A 41 -8.26 3.38 -11.48
C ALA A 41 -8.56 4.81 -11.97
N LEU A 42 -9.69 4.96 -12.67
CA LEU A 42 -10.22 6.22 -13.16
C LEU A 42 -11.51 6.54 -12.43
N MET A 43 -11.58 7.74 -11.87
CA MET A 43 -12.78 8.24 -11.24
C MET A 43 -13.34 9.41 -12.05
N SER A 44 -14.66 9.54 -12.06
CA SER A 44 -15.30 10.71 -12.64
C SER A 44 -14.97 11.96 -11.79
N ILE A 45 -14.97 13.15 -12.40
CA ILE A 45 -14.84 14.41 -11.67
C ILE A 45 -15.80 14.52 -10.47
N PRO A 46 -17.12 14.21 -10.60
CA PRO A 46 -18.03 14.31 -9.47
C PRO A 46 -17.77 13.29 -8.36
N ASP A 47 -17.18 12.13 -8.66
CA ASP A 47 -16.75 11.19 -7.60
C ASP A 47 -15.47 11.67 -6.93
N ALA A 48 -14.55 12.29 -7.68
CA ALA A 48 -13.37 12.93 -7.10
C ALA A 48 -13.74 14.05 -6.15
N ALA A 49 -14.76 14.84 -6.51
CA ALA A 49 -15.29 15.89 -5.65
C ALA A 49 -15.75 15.34 -4.29
N LYS A 50 -16.47 14.22 -4.28
CA LYS A 50 -16.93 13.57 -3.03
C LYS A 50 -15.76 13.12 -2.16
N VAL A 51 -14.74 12.49 -2.76
CA VAL A 51 -13.55 12.00 -2.05
C VAL A 51 -12.72 13.15 -1.48
N LEU A 52 -12.62 14.26 -2.22
CA LEU A 52 -11.84 15.43 -1.82
C LEU A 52 -12.62 16.40 -0.91
N GLY A 53 -13.90 16.17 -0.65
CA GLY A 53 -14.74 17.10 0.11
C GLY A 53 -15.02 18.42 -0.64
N LEU A 54 -14.96 18.41 -1.97
CA LEU A 54 -15.17 19.59 -2.82
C LEU A 54 -16.58 19.61 -3.42
N SER A 55 -17.07 20.81 -3.73
CA SER A 55 -18.24 20.95 -4.58
C SER A 55 -17.93 20.47 -6.01
N ARG A 56 -18.96 20.06 -6.77
CA ARG A 56 -18.79 19.65 -8.18
C ARG A 56 -18.20 20.77 -9.02
N SER A 57 -18.67 22.01 -8.82
CA SER A 57 -18.20 23.18 -9.57
C SER A 57 -16.72 23.47 -9.29
N SER A 58 -16.28 23.40 -8.03
CA SER A 58 -14.86 23.54 -7.67
C SER A 58 -14.01 22.42 -8.28
N ALA A 59 -14.47 21.17 -8.22
CA ALA A 59 -13.75 20.06 -8.83
C ALA A 59 -13.58 20.22 -10.35
N TYR A 60 -14.61 20.67 -11.07
CA TYR A 60 -14.47 20.98 -12.49
C TYR A 60 -13.54 22.16 -12.76
N ARG A 61 -13.55 23.19 -11.91
CA ARG A 61 -12.62 24.31 -12.01
C ARG A 61 -11.17 23.85 -11.86
N TYR A 62 -10.86 23.05 -10.84
CA TYR A 62 -9.50 22.54 -10.61
C TYR A 62 -9.05 21.55 -11.67
N ALA A 63 -9.98 20.76 -12.22
CA ALA A 63 -9.69 19.89 -13.37
C ALA A 63 -9.37 20.71 -14.63
N ASN A 64 -10.07 21.82 -14.85
CA ASN A 64 -9.84 22.69 -16.00
C ASN A 64 -8.60 23.58 -15.84
N SER A 65 -8.23 23.96 -14.61
CA SER A 65 -6.99 24.68 -14.32
C SER A 65 -5.76 23.77 -14.27
N GLY A 66 -5.94 22.45 -14.27
CA GLY A 66 -4.85 21.47 -14.22
C GLY A 66 -4.32 21.20 -12.81
N GLU A 67 -4.97 21.69 -11.76
CA GLU A 67 -4.60 21.40 -10.38
C GLU A 67 -5.00 19.99 -9.93
N LEU A 68 -5.97 19.37 -10.61
CA LEU A 68 -6.27 17.95 -10.42
C LEU A 68 -5.55 17.09 -11.47
N PRO A 69 -5.02 15.93 -11.07
CA PRO A 69 -4.39 15.00 -11.99
C PRO A 69 -5.45 14.30 -12.86
N THR A 70 -5.76 14.91 -14.00
CA THR A 70 -6.82 14.47 -14.90
C THR A 70 -6.29 13.84 -16.19
N LYS A 71 -7.08 12.95 -16.78
CA LYS A 71 -6.83 12.29 -18.06
C LYS A 71 -8.10 12.30 -18.91
N ARG A 72 -7.97 12.68 -20.19
CA ARG A 72 -9.07 12.66 -21.15
C ARG A 72 -9.09 11.34 -21.92
N ILE A 73 -10.23 10.66 -21.92
CA ILE A 73 -10.43 9.39 -22.63
C ILE A 73 -11.82 9.43 -23.29
N GLY A 74 -11.89 9.20 -24.61
CA GLY A 74 -13.16 9.17 -25.34
C GLY A 74 -13.99 10.46 -25.20
N GLY A 75 -13.33 11.62 -25.14
CA GLY A 75 -13.98 12.93 -24.97
C GLY A 75 -14.36 13.30 -23.53
N ARG A 76 -14.29 12.36 -22.58
CA ARG A 76 -14.63 12.57 -21.16
C ARG A 76 -13.37 12.75 -20.31
N VAL A 77 -13.48 13.52 -19.23
CA VAL A 77 -12.36 13.81 -18.31
C VAL A 77 -12.53 12.97 -17.05
N TYR A 78 -11.45 12.31 -16.66
CA TYR A 78 -11.36 11.46 -15.47
C TYR A 78 -10.21 11.92 -14.59
N VAL A 79 -10.29 11.68 -13.28
CA VAL A 79 -9.16 11.83 -12.37
C VAL A 79 -8.46 10.48 -12.24
N VAL A 80 -7.14 10.49 -12.32
CA VAL A 80 -6.33 9.28 -12.15
C VAL A 80 -6.09 9.09 -10.66
N ARG A 81 -6.74 8.07 -10.06
CA ARG A 81 -6.74 7.87 -8.61
C ARG A 81 -5.33 7.73 -8.03
N ALA A 82 -4.45 6.97 -8.70
CA ALA A 82 -3.07 6.79 -8.27
C ALA A 82 -2.29 8.11 -8.20
N GLN A 83 -2.47 8.99 -9.20
CA GLN A 83 -1.83 10.31 -9.20
C GLN A 83 -2.44 11.23 -8.15
N LEU A 84 -3.74 11.14 -7.91
CA LEU A 84 -4.41 11.90 -6.86
C LEU A 84 -3.87 11.55 -5.47
N THR A 85 -3.69 10.26 -5.18
CA THR A 85 -3.09 9.82 -3.91
C THR A 85 -1.66 10.34 -3.75
N ASN A 86 -0.86 10.31 -4.81
CA ASN A 86 0.50 10.86 -4.79
C ASN A 86 0.52 12.38 -4.59
N PHE A 87 -0.40 13.10 -5.25
CA PHE A 87 -0.56 14.54 -5.10
C PHE A 87 -0.83 14.92 -3.64
N LEU A 88 -1.81 14.26 -3.00
CA LEU A 88 -2.17 14.52 -1.59
C LEU A 88 -1.08 14.11 -0.58
N ALA A 89 -0.27 13.10 -0.90
CA ALA A 89 0.84 12.68 -0.04
C ALA A 89 2.00 13.70 -0.03
N THR A 90 2.13 14.49 -1.09
CA THR A 90 3.22 15.47 -1.24
C THR A 90 3.09 16.61 -0.23
N ASP A 91 1.87 17.05 0.10
CA ASP A 91 1.62 18.10 1.10
C ASP A 91 1.88 17.65 2.55
N ARG A 92 1.69 16.36 2.87
CA ARG A 92 1.90 15.85 4.24
C ARG A 92 3.36 15.86 4.68
N THR A 93 4.33 15.98 3.78
CA THR A 93 5.76 15.98 4.17
C THR A 93 6.25 17.35 4.66
N GLN A 94 5.39 18.38 4.66
CA GLN A 94 5.69 19.67 5.29
C GLN A 94 5.20 19.69 6.76
N GLU A 95 5.47 18.62 7.51
CA GLU A 95 5.33 18.63 8.98
C GLU A 95 6.59 19.29 9.55
N ASN A 96 6.46 20.56 9.89
CA ASN A 96 7.42 21.34 10.67
C ASN A 96 7.89 20.59 11.93
N PRO A 97 9.16 20.17 12.06
CA PRO A 97 9.73 19.76 13.33
C PRO A 97 10.54 20.93 13.89
N ALA A 98 9.86 21.93 14.44
CA ALA A 98 10.50 22.95 15.27
C ALA A 98 9.46 23.70 16.10
N ALA A 99 9.26 23.23 17.32
CA ALA A 99 8.97 24.05 18.51
C ALA A 99 9.33 23.24 19.75
#